data_AF-A0A382J589-F1
#
_entry.id   AF-A0A382J589-F1
#
_cell.length_a   1.000
_cell.length_b   1.000
_cell.length_c   1.000
_cell.angle_alpha   90.00
_cell.angle_beta   90.00
_cell.angle_gamma   90.00
#
_symmetry.space_group_name_H-M   'P 1'
#
loop_
_entity.id
_entity.type
_entity.pdbx_description
1 polymer ?
#
loop_
_entity_poly.entity_id
_entity_poly.type
_entity_poly.pdbx_seq_one_letter_code
_entity_poly.pdbx_strand_id
1 'polypeptide(L)'
;MANYLREYGSRLISNGYRIVPIRRGCKAPIGITGWTQINADLNQLGQWASAGFEGVGVLTRDNPGVDIDILDEEVSQNLVTRVQEKFPGGLIRVGKSPKTLIAYRTTTPFKKVRSCTYEDQFGDQHAVEILGDGQQYVAYAEHPDTLQPYSWYGDGNGAGPGIFEVASASLPAICLEDARLVVSWFEEIARQKVADSGWVKVRDGQGGNHADEEEEDDDDPVDFSNLRPRLNLTDTEIRKALQSVSSDDYDKWIKVGMALWHEREGGEDGFEYWHEWSRSSPSYTDERSLRIRWRGFRPGIRGRVITFATVLHWAREA
;
A
#
# COMPACT_ATOMS: atom_id res chain seq x y z
N MET A 1 -15.45 10.67 21.75
CA MET A 1 -14.58 9.87 20.85
C MET A 1 -13.14 10.17 21.19
N ALA A 2 -12.28 9.15 21.25
CA ALA A 2 -10.85 9.35 21.46
C ALA A 2 -10.23 10.11 20.29
N ASN A 3 -9.39 11.10 20.57
CA ASN A 3 -8.60 11.80 19.57
C ASN A 3 -7.13 11.50 19.85
N TYR A 4 -6.64 10.42 19.25
CA TYR A 4 -5.29 9.90 19.44
C TYR A 4 -4.21 10.90 19.02
N LEU A 5 -4.50 11.74 18.03
CA LEU A 5 -3.60 12.81 17.59
C LEU A 5 -3.35 13.85 18.70
N ARG A 6 -4.41 14.27 19.41
CA ARG A 6 -4.28 15.18 20.56
C ARG A 6 -3.64 14.50 21.76
N GLU A 7 -3.93 13.22 21.95
CA GLU A 7 -3.45 12.44 23.10
C GLU A 7 -1.95 12.12 23.01
N TYR A 8 -1.49 11.63 21.85
CA TYR A 8 -0.13 11.10 21.69
C TYR A 8 0.80 11.98 20.85
N GLY A 9 0.25 12.85 19.99
CA GLY A 9 1.03 13.56 18.97
C GLY A 9 2.16 14.42 19.54
N SER A 10 1.89 15.17 20.61
CA SER A 10 2.89 16.06 21.23
C SER A 10 4.05 15.26 21.84
N ARG A 11 3.75 14.12 22.45
CA ARG A 11 4.74 13.23 23.05
C ARG A 11 5.58 12.52 21.98
N LEU A 12 4.96 12.06 20.90
CA LEU A 12 5.67 11.46 19.76
C LEU A 12 6.66 12.45 19.13
N ILE A 13 6.24 13.69 18.88
CA ILE A 13 7.15 14.74 18.38
C ILE A 13 8.30 14.96 19.36
N SER A 14 8.00 15.10 20.66
CA SER A 14 9.01 15.31 21.71
C SER A 14 10.00 14.15 21.83
N ASN A 15 9.57 12.93 21.52
CA ASN A 15 10.39 11.73 21.51
C ASN A 15 11.17 11.52 20.19
N GLY A 16 11.07 12.46 19.24
CA GLY A 16 11.84 12.47 18.01
C GLY A 16 11.20 11.69 16.86
N TYR A 17 9.90 11.37 16.92
CA TYR A 17 9.20 10.75 15.80
C TYR A 17 8.69 11.79 14.81
N ARG A 18 8.84 11.49 13.52
CA ARG A 18 8.20 12.26 12.44
C ARG A 18 6.80 11.72 12.22
N ILE A 19 5.78 12.49 12.60
CA ILE A 19 4.39 12.04 12.54
C ILE A 19 3.61 12.69 11.39
N VAL A 20 2.56 12.00 10.94
CA VAL A 20 1.56 12.50 10.00
C VAL A 20 0.15 12.24 10.52
N PRO A 21 -0.83 13.09 10.23
CA PRO A 21 -2.17 12.95 10.77
C PRO A 21 -2.97 11.92 9.96
N ILE A 22 -3.78 11.12 10.64
CA ILE A 22 -4.65 10.12 10.01
C ILE A 22 -6.11 10.50 10.22
N ARG A 23 -6.89 10.44 9.15
CA ARG A 23 -8.35 10.65 9.21
C ARG A 23 -9.01 9.37 9.73
N ARG A 24 -10.05 9.52 10.56
CA ARG A 24 -10.87 8.41 11.06
C ARG A 24 -11.32 7.49 9.92
N GLY A 25 -11.23 6.18 10.15
CA GLY A 25 -11.61 5.16 9.16
C GLY A 25 -10.65 5.01 7.98
N CYS A 26 -9.51 5.71 7.97
CA CYS A 26 -8.49 5.61 6.94
C CYS A 26 -7.17 5.09 7.54
N LYS A 27 -6.27 4.59 6.68
CA LYS A 27 -4.91 4.16 7.05
C LYS A 27 -3.81 5.05 6.46
N ALA A 28 -4.19 6.21 5.90
CA ALA A 28 -3.30 7.12 5.19
C ALA A 28 -3.62 8.59 5.52
N PRO A 29 -2.65 9.51 5.34
CA PRO A 29 -2.82 10.95 5.58
C PRO A 29 -3.59 11.63 4.42
N ILE A 30 -4.84 11.20 4.21
CA ILE A 30 -5.69 11.68 3.10
C ILE A 30 -5.93 13.19 3.24
N GLY A 31 -5.60 13.94 2.19
CA GLY A 31 -5.73 15.40 2.13
C GLY A 31 -4.47 16.16 2.55
N ILE A 32 -3.38 15.47 2.88
CA ILE A 32 -2.09 16.09 3.17
C ILE A 32 -1.16 15.91 1.96
N THR A 33 -0.79 17.01 1.30
CA THR A 33 0.14 17.00 0.17
C THR A 33 1.58 16.90 0.66
N GLY A 34 2.43 16.12 -0.01
CA GLY A 34 3.85 16.01 0.34
C GLY A 34 4.13 15.36 1.70
N TRP A 35 3.19 14.56 2.20
CA TRP A 35 3.22 14.02 3.57
C TRP A 35 4.49 13.21 3.90
N THR A 36 5.13 12.60 2.90
CA THR A 36 6.34 11.78 3.04
C THR A 36 7.54 12.57 3.56
N GLN A 37 7.56 13.89 3.36
CA GLN A 37 8.69 14.76 3.73
C GLN A 37 8.40 15.60 4.99
N ILE A 38 7.23 15.44 5.59
CA ILE A 38 6.82 16.27 6.72
C ILE A 38 7.74 16.02 7.93
N ASN A 39 8.10 17.11 8.60
CA ASN A 39 8.65 17.09 9.94
C ASN A 39 7.79 18.03 10.80
N ALA A 40 6.83 17.46 11.51
CA ALA A 40 5.79 18.22 12.18
C ALA A 40 6.27 18.80 13.51
N ASP A 41 5.88 20.04 13.79
CA ASP A 41 6.02 20.65 15.11
C ASP A 41 4.66 20.72 15.83
N LEU A 42 4.65 21.28 17.04
CA LEU A 42 3.42 21.42 17.84
C LEU A 42 2.38 22.37 17.21
N ASN A 43 2.80 23.32 16.37
CA ASN A 43 1.88 24.21 15.67
C ASN A 43 1.15 23.43 14.58
N GLN A 44 1.89 22.70 13.75
CA GLN A 44 1.34 21.86 12.70
C GLN A 44 0.40 20.79 13.28
N LEU A 45 0.77 20.20 14.43
CA LEU A 45 -0.10 19.29 15.20
C LEU A 45 -1.43 19.95 15.58
N GLY A 46 -1.39 21.18 16.11
CA GLY A 46 -2.59 21.96 16.46
C GLY A 46 -3.50 22.28 15.27
N GLN A 47 -2.91 22.54 14.10
CA GLN A 47 -3.65 22.75 12.85
C GLN A 47 -4.37 21.47 12.41
N TRP A 48 -3.68 20.32 12.43
CA TRP A 48 -4.30 19.03 12.09
C TRP A 48 -5.41 18.65 13.07
N ALA A 49 -5.21 18.88 14.37
CA ALA A 49 -6.21 18.64 15.40
C ALA A 49 -7.45 19.54 15.25
N SER A 50 -7.28 20.75 14.70
CA SER A 50 -8.38 21.68 14.38
C SER A 50 -9.08 21.30 13.06
N ALA A 51 -8.35 20.73 12.11
CA ALA A 51 -8.86 20.26 10.83
C ALA A 51 -9.61 18.90 10.92
N GLY A 52 -9.77 18.34 12.12
CA GLY A 52 -10.55 17.13 12.37
C GLY A 52 -9.80 15.82 12.14
N PHE A 53 -8.47 15.84 12.10
CA PHE A 53 -7.69 14.60 12.15
C PHE A 53 -7.68 14.02 13.56
N GLU A 54 -7.63 12.70 13.65
CA GLU A 54 -7.83 11.98 14.92
C GLU A 54 -6.78 10.90 15.18
N GLY A 55 -6.17 10.32 14.14
CA GLY A 55 -5.14 9.31 14.26
C GLY A 55 -3.73 9.86 13.98
N VAL A 56 -2.74 9.02 14.27
CA VAL A 56 -1.31 9.32 14.11
C VAL A 56 -0.65 8.22 13.30
N GLY A 57 0.02 8.61 12.22
CA GLY A 57 1.00 7.78 11.53
C GLY A 57 2.42 8.22 11.87
N VAL A 58 3.37 7.31 11.78
CA VAL A 58 4.81 7.56 11.93
C VAL A 58 5.47 7.32 10.58
N LEU A 59 6.24 8.30 10.11
CA LEU A 59 7.04 8.17 8.90
C LEU A 59 8.22 7.23 9.16
N THR A 60 8.49 6.35 8.21
CA THR A 60 9.43 5.24 8.38
C THR A 60 10.84 5.52 7.88
N ARG A 61 11.17 6.78 7.55
CA ARG A 61 12.54 7.20 7.18
C ARG A 61 13.55 6.87 8.28
N ASP A 62 13.25 7.30 9.50
CA ASP A 62 14.12 7.13 10.67
C ASP A 62 13.64 5.98 11.58
N ASN A 63 12.40 5.52 11.38
CA ASN A 63 11.74 4.51 12.20
C ASN A 63 11.11 3.41 11.33
N PRO A 64 11.91 2.54 10.71
CA PRO A 64 11.40 1.48 9.86
C PRO A 64 10.49 0.52 10.64
N GLY A 65 9.51 -0.04 9.94
CA GLY A 65 8.57 -1.00 10.49
C GLY A 65 8.66 -2.34 9.76
N VAL A 66 8.89 -3.43 10.49
CA VAL A 66 8.75 -4.79 9.99
C VAL A 66 7.26 -5.11 10.02
N ASP A 67 6.58 -5.01 8.88
CA ASP A 67 5.15 -5.24 8.71
C ASP A 67 4.92 -6.67 8.21
N ILE A 68 4.47 -7.53 9.12
CA ILE A 68 4.17 -8.94 8.89
C ILE A 68 2.69 -9.04 8.54
N ASP A 69 2.40 -8.94 7.25
CA ASP A 69 1.06 -8.97 6.68
C ASP A 69 0.64 -10.42 6.36
N ILE A 70 0.53 -11.25 7.40
CA ILE A 70 0.30 -12.69 7.30
C ILE A 70 -0.91 -13.09 8.16
N LEU A 71 -1.88 -13.78 7.56
CA LEU A 71 -3.07 -14.32 8.26
C LEU A 71 -2.91 -15.76 8.77
N ASP A 72 -1.94 -16.51 8.25
CA ASP A 72 -1.54 -17.81 8.82
C ASP A 72 -0.83 -17.55 10.17
N GLU A 73 -1.49 -17.96 11.26
CA GLU A 73 -1.07 -17.68 12.63
C GLU A 73 0.28 -18.33 12.97
N GLU A 74 0.52 -19.55 12.50
CA GLU A 74 1.78 -20.27 12.72
C GLU A 74 2.93 -19.54 12.03
N VAL A 75 2.74 -19.15 10.77
CA VAL A 75 3.75 -18.43 9.98
C VAL A 75 4.03 -17.05 10.57
N SER A 76 2.97 -16.31 10.94
CA SER A 76 3.12 -14.99 11.54
C SER A 76 3.88 -15.07 12.86
N GLN A 77 3.49 -15.98 13.76
CA GLN A 77 4.14 -16.14 15.05
C GLN A 77 5.59 -16.62 14.91
N ASN A 78 5.87 -17.55 13.99
CA ASN A 78 7.22 -18.00 13.70
C ASN A 78 8.13 -16.83 13.29
N LEU A 79 7.64 -15.99 12.37
CA LEU A 79 8.43 -14.87 11.88
C LEU A 79 8.62 -13.77 12.94
N VAL A 80 7.57 -13.45 13.71
CA VAL A 80 7.67 -12.52 14.85
C VAL A 80 8.74 -12.98 15.83
N THR A 81 8.73 -14.27 16.21
CA THR A 81 9.73 -14.86 17.11
C THR A 81 11.13 -14.74 16.52
N ARG A 82 11.33 -15.13 15.25
CA ARG A 82 12.64 -15.07 14.58
C ARG A 82 13.20 -13.63 14.52
N VAL A 83 12.32 -12.65 14.28
CA VAL A 83 12.68 -11.22 14.28
C VAL A 83 13.07 -10.75 15.68
N GLN A 84 12.29 -11.05 16.72
CA GLN A 84 12.60 -10.65 18.10
C GLN A 84 13.86 -11.33 18.66
N GLU A 85 14.13 -12.59 18.29
CA GLU A 85 15.36 -13.30 18.67
C GLU A 85 16.61 -12.66 18.05
N LYS A 86 16.52 -12.25 16.77
CA LYS A 86 17.65 -11.63 16.07
C LYS A 86 17.83 -10.16 16.42
N PHE A 87 16.72 -9.43 16.56
CA PHE A 87 16.66 -7.99 16.76
C PHE A 87 15.77 -7.66 17.98
N PRO A 88 16.23 -7.96 19.19
CA PRO A 88 15.42 -7.83 20.40
C PRO A 88 15.10 -6.37 20.72
N GLY A 89 13.92 -6.15 21.34
CA GLY A 89 13.49 -4.84 21.85
C GLY A 89 12.74 -3.98 20.83
N GLY A 90 12.44 -4.50 19.65
CA GLY A 90 11.54 -3.84 18.69
C GLY A 90 10.12 -3.77 19.27
N LEU A 91 9.43 -2.65 19.07
CA LEU A 91 8.10 -2.45 19.66
C LEU A 91 7.00 -3.06 18.79
N ILE A 92 6.23 -3.98 19.35
CA ILE A 92 5.17 -4.73 18.68
C ILE A 92 3.86 -3.95 18.72
N ARG A 93 3.23 -3.83 17.55
CA ARG A 93 1.91 -3.23 17.34
C ARG A 93 1.00 -4.18 16.57
N VAL A 94 -0.21 -4.38 17.09
CA VAL A 94 -1.25 -5.19 16.44
C VAL A 94 -2.50 -4.34 16.24
N GLY A 95 -3.12 -4.48 15.06
CA GLY A 95 -4.45 -3.90 14.76
C GLY A 95 -5.48 -4.94 14.29
N LYS A 96 -5.01 -5.89 13.46
CA LYS A 96 -5.78 -7.07 13.04
C LYS A 96 -4.91 -8.31 13.23
N SER A 97 -5.09 -9.01 14.34
CA SER A 97 -4.39 -10.27 14.60
C SER A 97 -4.64 -11.30 13.47
N PRO A 98 -3.66 -12.12 13.06
CA PRO A 98 -2.27 -12.22 13.56
C PRO A 98 -1.27 -11.27 12.87
N LYS A 99 -1.74 -10.32 12.05
CA LYS A 99 -0.88 -9.34 11.39
C LYS A 99 -0.21 -8.44 12.42
N THR A 100 1.10 -8.29 12.29
CA THR A 100 1.94 -7.68 13.31
C THR A 100 2.92 -6.70 12.69
N LEU A 101 3.07 -5.52 13.30
CA LEU A 101 4.13 -4.59 12.98
C LEU A 101 5.14 -4.54 14.12
N ILE A 102 6.43 -4.55 13.81
CA ILE A 102 7.51 -4.36 14.79
C ILE A 102 8.29 -3.10 14.40
N ALA A 103 8.29 -2.10 15.28
CA ALA A 103 8.93 -0.80 15.05
C ALA A 103 10.38 -0.77 15.55
N TYR A 104 11.26 -0.26 14.68
CA TYR A 104 12.69 -0.10 14.93
C TYR A 104 13.13 1.35 14.64
N ARG A 105 14.43 1.59 14.82
CA ARG A 105 15.14 2.80 14.35
C ARG A 105 16.06 2.45 13.19
N THR A 106 16.43 3.43 12.38
CA THR A 106 17.62 3.34 11.53
C THR A 106 18.41 4.64 11.56
N THR A 107 19.72 4.57 11.37
CA THR A 107 20.60 5.73 11.15
C THR A 107 20.94 5.93 9.68
N THR A 108 20.67 4.94 8.84
CA THR A 108 20.95 4.94 7.40
C THR A 108 19.65 4.62 6.67
N PRO A 109 18.80 5.62 6.40
CA PRO A 109 17.50 5.41 5.78
C PRO A 109 17.59 4.61 4.48
N PHE A 110 16.61 3.75 4.24
CA PHE A 110 16.51 2.89 3.06
C PHE A 110 15.09 2.88 2.52
N LYS A 111 14.92 2.62 1.23
CA LYS A 111 13.62 2.43 0.58
C LYS A 111 13.01 1.09 1.00
N LYS A 112 11.69 1.00 0.90
CA LYS A 112 10.93 -0.20 1.26
C LYS A 112 11.52 -1.49 0.65
N VAL A 113 11.67 -2.52 1.48
CA VAL A 113 11.97 -3.90 1.06
C VAL A 113 10.70 -4.72 1.21
N ARG A 114 10.39 -5.60 0.26
CA ARG A 114 9.15 -6.36 0.26
C ARG A 114 9.37 -7.75 -0.32
N SER A 115 8.77 -8.75 0.30
CA SER A 115 8.71 -10.12 -0.26
C SER A 115 7.80 -10.21 -1.48
N CYS A 116 7.88 -11.32 -2.20
CA CYS A 116 6.81 -11.79 -3.05
C CYS A 116 5.51 -11.92 -2.23
N THR A 117 4.37 -11.83 -2.91
CA THR A 117 3.08 -12.12 -2.30
C THR A 117 2.66 -13.53 -2.66
N TYR A 118 2.21 -14.25 -1.63
CA TYR A 118 1.70 -15.60 -1.74
C TYR A 118 0.25 -15.62 -1.33
N GLU A 119 -0.57 -16.36 -2.06
CA GLU A 119 -1.98 -16.57 -1.77
C GLU A 119 -2.18 -18.01 -1.28
N ASP A 120 -2.93 -18.19 -0.21
CA ASP A 120 -3.27 -19.51 0.31
C ASP A 120 -4.52 -20.10 -0.39
N GLN A 121 -4.86 -21.33 -0.02
CA GLN A 121 -6.02 -22.04 -0.58
C GLN A 121 -7.38 -21.41 -0.23
N PHE A 122 -7.42 -20.47 0.71
CA PHE A 122 -8.62 -19.73 1.13
C PHE A 122 -8.71 -18.36 0.44
N GLY A 123 -7.72 -17.99 -0.36
CA GLY A 123 -7.64 -16.70 -1.06
C GLY A 123 -7.04 -15.58 -0.21
N ASP A 124 -6.51 -15.90 0.97
CA ASP A 124 -5.82 -14.93 1.80
C ASP A 124 -4.41 -14.67 1.26
N GLN A 125 -4.02 -13.39 1.20
CA GLN A 125 -2.71 -12.97 0.71
C GLN A 125 -1.76 -12.68 1.86
N HIS A 126 -0.53 -13.16 1.70
CA HIS A 126 0.55 -13.11 2.69
C HIS A 126 1.78 -12.44 2.09
N ALA A 127 2.32 -11.45 2.80
CA ALA A 127 3.57 -10.80 2.46
C ALA A 127 4.25 -10.22 3.70
N VAL A 128 5.54 -9.94 3.57
CA VAL A 128 6.31 -9.19 4.56
C VAL A 128 6.88 -7.95 3.90
N GLU A 129 6.67 -6.80 4.53
CA GLU A 129 7.18 -5.52 4.08
C GLU A 129 8.03 -4.89 5.19
N ILE A 130 9.23 -4.42 4.85
CA ILE A 130 10.03 -3.58 5.72
C ILE A 130 9.87 -2.16 5.25
N LEU A 131 8.99 -1.43 5.93
CA LEU A 131 8.66 -0.04 5.63
C LEU A 131 9.87 0.85 5.91
N GLY A 132 10.25 1.66 4.92
CA GLY A 132 11.41 2.56 4.98
C GLY A 132 11.06 3.98 4.51
N ASP A 133 12.04 4.74 4.05
CA ASP A 133 11.86 6.12 3.58
C ASP A 133 10.74 6.24 2.53
N GLY A 134 9.92 7.30 2.69
CA GLY A 134 8.75 7.54 1.84
C GLY A 134 7.49 6.75 2.20
N GLN A 135 7.49 5.95 3.27
CA GLN A 135 6.32 5.22 3.78
C GLN A 135 5.92 5.69 5.19
N GLN A 136 4.81 5.16 5.69
CA GLN A 136 4.32 5.34 7.06
C GLN A 136 3.62 4.08 7.56
N TYR A 137 3.58 3.89 8.87
CA TYR A 137 2.61 3.02 9.52
C TYR A 137 1.70 3.82 10.46
N VAL A 138 0.49 3.30 10.71
CA VAL A 138 -0.45 3.90 11.67
C VAL A 138 -0.03 3.53 13.09
N ALA A 139 0.43 4.49 13.89
CA ALA A 139 0.79 4.22 15.28
C ALA A 139 -0.44 4.15 16.20
N TYR A 140 -1.38 5.08 16.00
CA TYR A 140 -2.61 5.17 16.81
C TYR A 140 -3.79 5.63 15.97
N ALA A 141 -4.80 4.79 15.84
CA ALA A 141 -6.10 5.09 15.25
C ALA A 141 -7.07 3.95 15.58
N GLU A 142 -8.33 4.12 15.24
CA GLU A 142 -9.28 3.00 15.11
C GLU A 142 -9.02 2.29 13.77
N HIS A 143 -8.79 0.98 13.80
CA HIS A 143 -8.54 0.18 12.60
C HIS A 143 -9.86 0.00 11.82
N PRO A 144 -9.93 0.33 10.52
CA PRO A 144 -11.19 0.37 9.79
C PRO A 144 -11.87 -1.00 9.63
N ASP A 145 -11.09 -2.09 9.61
CA ASP A 145 -11.66 -3.44 9.40
C ASP A 145 -12.11 -4.10 10.73
N THR A 146 -11.45 -3.79 11.85
CA THR A 146 -11.73 -4.43 13.15
C THR A 146 -12.54 -3.51 14.06
N LEU A 147 -12.59 -2.21 13.74
CA LEU A 147 -13.21 -1.14 14.54
C LEU A 147 -12.64 -1.06 15.96
N GLN A 148 -11.45 -1.61 16.17
CA GLN A 148 -10.72 -1.57 17.44
C GLN A 148 -9.48 -0.68 17.29
N PRO A 149 -9.01 -0.05 18.38
CA PRO A 149 -7.75 0.68 18.37
C PRO A 149 -6.56 -0.24 18.07
N TYR A 150 -5.54 0.32 17.43
CA TYR A 150 -4.21 -0.31 17.40
C TYR A 150 -3.65 -0.38 18.83
N SER A 151 -3.10 -1.54 19.19
CA SER A 151 -2.52 -1.82 20.51
C SER A 151 -1.03 -2.08 20.42
N TRP A 152 -0.28 -1.62 21.41
CA TRP A 152 1.16 -1.83 21.55
C TRP A 152 1.46 -2.78 22.71
N TYR A 153 2.48 -3.62 22.56
CA TYR A 153 2.82 -4.68 23.52
C TYR A 153 4.29 -4.62 23.98
N GLY A 154 4.96 -3.49 23.81
CA GLY A 154 6.40 -3.39 24.03
C GLY A 154 7.16 -4.39 23.18
N ASP A 155 8.02 -5.19 23.81
CA ASP A 155 8.81 -6.27 23.19
C ASP A 155 8.06 -7.61 23.06
N GLY A 156 6.77 -7.66 23.41
CA GLY A 156 5.96 -8.89 23.40
C GLY A 156 5.76 -9.54 24.78
N ASN A 157 6.31 -8.97 25.86
CA ASN A 157 6.18 -9.53 27.23
C ASN A 157 5.02 -8.95 28.07
N GLY A 158 3.99 -8.36 27.45
CA GLY A 158 2.77 -7.88 28.15
C GLY A 158 2.38 -6.45 27.80
N ALA A 159 1.79 -5.71 28.76
CA ALA A 159 1.49 -4.28 28.62
C ALA A 159 2.79 -3.45 28.68
N GLY A 160 3.64 -3.63 27.67
CA GLY A 160 4.82 -2.82 27.46
C GLY A 160 4.46 -1.42 26.98
N PRO A 161 5.43 -0.49 27.00
CA PRO A 161 5.16 0.90 26.66
C PRO A 161 4.60 1.03 25.25
N GLY A 162 3.66 1.94 25.06
CA GLY A 162 3.31 2.40 23.73
C GLY A 162 4.50 3.10 23.09
N ILE A 163 4.57 3.16 21.75
CA ILE A 163 5.65 3.86 21.05
C ILE A 163 5.80 5.33 21.47
N PHE A 164 4.71 5.98 21.91
CA PHE A 164 4.76 7.35 22.45
C PHE A 164 5.53 7.49 23.78
N GLU A 165 5.83 6.41 24.49
CA GLU A 165 6.56 6.45 25.77
C GLU A 165 8.08 6.25 25.57
N VAL A 166 8.49 5.72 24.43
CA VAL A 166 9.88 5.40 24.10
C VAL A 166 10.46 6.50 23.19
N ALA A 167 11.70 6.92 23.42
CA ALA A 167 12.36 7.85 22.50
C ALA A 167 12.74 7.12 21.20
N SER A 168 12.56 7.77 20.04
CA SER A 168 12.92 7.20 18.73
C SER A 168 14.37 6.70 18.71
N ALA A 169 15.28 7.47 19.31
CA ALA A 169 16.70 7.13 19.41
C ALA A 169 17.03 5.91 20.29
N SER A 170 16.10 5.50 21.16
CA SER A 170 16.27 4.35 22.07
C SER A 170 15.81 3.04 21.45
N LEU A 171 15.11 3.08 20.31
CA LEU A 171 14.73 1.85 19.60
C LEU A 171 15.97 1.14 19.05
N PRO A 172 15.97 -0.21 19.03
CA PRO A 172 17.01 -0.97 18.37
C PRO A 172 17.11 -0.58 16.90
N ALA A 173 18.35 -0.53 16.40
CA ALA A 173 18.63 -0.13 15.03
C ALA A 173 18.62 -1.33 14.09
N ILE A 174 18.03 -1.16 12.90
CA ILE A 174 18.16 -2.08 11.76
C ILE A 174 18.66 -1.32 10.52
N CYS A 175 19.38 -2.02 9.65
CA CYS A 175 19.82 -1.50 8.35
C CYS A 175 19.12 -2.20 7.17
N LEU A 176 19.50 -1.84 5.94
CA LEU A 176 18.95 -2.43 4.72
C LEU A 176 19.25 -3.94 4.62
N GLU A 177 20.42 -4.38 5.06
CA GLU A 177 20.82 -5.79 5.09
C GLU A 177 19.93 -6.59 6.05
N ASP A 178 19.63 -6.03 7.22
CA ASP A 178 18.70 -6.63 8.18
C ASP A 178 17.29 -6.74 7.58
N ALA A 179 16.83 -5.69 6.89
CA ALA A 179 15.54 -5.68 6.20
C ALA A 179 15.45 -6.80 5.14
N ARG A 180 16.48 -6.95 4.31
CA ARG A 180 16.59 -8.02 3.30
C ARG A 180 16.65 -9.40 3.96
N LEU A 181 17.34 -9.52 5.10
CA LEU A 181 17.42 -10.76 5.86
C LEU A 181 16.04 -11.20 6.37
N VAL A 182 15.26 -10.30 6.97
CA VAL A 182 13.90 -10.61 7.43
C VAL A 182 13.00 -11.06 6.27
N VAL A 183 13.06 -10.38 5.13
CA VAL A 183 12.31 -10.79 3.93
C VAL A 183 12.73 -12.18 3.46
N SER A 184 14.03 -12.48 3.44
CA SER A 184 14.54 -13.80 3.03
C SER A 184 14.02 -14.95 3.90
N TRP A 185 13.77 -14.70 5.19
CA TRP A 185 13.20 -15.70 6.09
C TRP A 185 11.76 -16.02 5.75
N PHE A 186 10.96 -15.01 5.39
CA PHE A 186 9.61 -15.26 4.91
C PHE A 186 9.62 -15.98 3.56
N GLU A 187 10.51 -15.61 2.63
CA GLU A 187 10.65 -16.33 1.35
C GLU A 187 11.02 -17.81 1.54
N GLU A 188 11.81 -18.13 2.56
CA GLU A 188 12.12 -19.51 2.94
C GLU A 188 10.87 -20.26 3.41
N ILE A 189 10.09 -19.68 4.32
CA ILE A 189 8.84 -20.27 4.83
C ILE A 189 7.79 -20.40 3.71
N ALA A 190 7.64 -19.37 2.88
CA ALA A 190 6.70 -19.35 1.78
C ALA A 190 7.02 -20.44 0.74
N ARG A 191 8.31 -20.67 0.42
CA ARG A 191 8.70 -21.79 -0.45
C ARG A 191 8.27 -23.15 0.11
N GLN A 192 8.36 -23.35 1.42
CA GLN A 192 7.87 -24.57 2.08
C GLN A 192 6.34 -24.67 1.98
N LYS A 193 5.62 -23.59 2.26
CA LYS A 193 4.14 -23.55 2.15
C LYS A 193 3.65 -23.77 0.70
N VAL A 194 4.40 -23.33 -0.31
CA VAL A 194 4.12 -23.64 -1.72
C VAL A 194 4.29 -25.14 -2.00
N ALA A 195 5.33 -25.77 -1.44
CA ALA A 195 5.58 -27.20 -1.63
C ALA A 195 4.57 -28.09 -0.89
N ASP A 196 4.19 -27.72 0.34
CA ASP A 196 3.51 -28.63 1.27
C ASP A 196 2.05 -28.23 1.57
N SER A 197 1.64 -27.00 1.28
CA SER A 197 0.34 -26.43 1.73
C SER A 197 -0.43 -25.69 0.62
N GLY A 198 0.02 -25.79 -0.63
CA GLY A 198 -0.72 -25.27 -1.79
C GLY A 198 -0.72 -23.75 -1.92
N TRP A 199 0.17 -23.02 -1.24
CA TRP A 199 0.34 -21.59 -1.48
C TRP A 199 0.82 -21.33 -2.91
N VAL A 200 0.41 -20.21 -3.49
CA VAL A 200 0.80 -19.80 -4.85
C VAL A 200 1.37 -18.40 -4.84
N LYS A 201 2.51 -18.20 -5.53
CA LYS A 201 3.06 -16.86 -5.72
C LYS A 201 2.20 -16.06 -6.71
N VAL A 202 1.70 -14.92 -6.27
CA VAL A 202 0.81 -14.03 -7.07
C VAL A 202 1.45 -12.69 -7.44
N ARG A 203 2.56 -12.30 -6.78
CA ARG A 203 3.27 -11.05 -7.06
C ARG A 203 4.76 -11.14 -6.71
N ASP A 204 5.61 -10.47 -7.47
CA ASP A 204 7.03 -10.31 -7.16
C ASP A 204 7.30 -9.32 -6.01
N GLY A 205 8.45 -9.49 -5.37
CA GLY A 205 8.95 -8.62 -4.30
C GLY A 205 9.73 -7.40 -4.80
N GLN A 206 10.30 -6.65 -3.87
CA GLN A 206 11.14 -5.47 -4.09
C GLN A 206 12.34 -5.51 -3.14
N GLY A 207 13.57 -5.40 -3.67
CA GLY A 207 14.80 -5.56 -2.87
C GLY A 207 15.21 -4.36 -2.02
N GLY A 208 14.64 -3.18 -2.27
CA GLY A 208 14.98 -1.88 -1.65
C GLY A 208 16.42 -1.43 -1.92
N ASN A 209 16.67 -0.11 -1.84
CA ASN A 209 17.99 0.53 -1.99
C ASN A 209 18.18 1.58 -0.88
N HIS A 210 19.37 2.17 -0.72
CA HIS A 210 19.53 3.27 0.24
C HIS A 210 18.70 4.50 -0.16
N ALA A 211 18.29 5.32 0.82
CA ALA A 211 17.38 6.44 0.54
C ALA A 211 18.04 7.59 -0.23
N ASP A 212 19.36 7.75 -0.06
CA ASP A 212 20.18 8.82 -0.65
C ASP A 212 20.96 8.33 -1.89
N GLU A 213 20.90 7.03 -2.20
CA GLU A 213 21.23 6.57 -3.54
C GLU A 213 20.16 7.17 -4.45
N GLU A 214 20.59 8.06 -5.36
CA GLU A 214 19.82 8.31 -6.57
C GLU A 214 19.47 6.92 -7.11
N GLU A 215 18.24 6.73 -7.60
CA GLU A 215 18.10 5.70 -8.63
C GLU A 215 19.17 6.12 -9.66
N GLU A 216 20.34 5.45 -9.68
CA GLU A 216 20.88 5.04 -10.96
C GLU A 216 19.62 4.46 -11.58
N ASP A 217 19.06 5.19 -12.56
CA ASP A 217 18.25 4.57 -13.57
C ASP A 217 19.16 3.43 -14.00
N ASP A 218 18.99 2.27 -13.34
CA ASP A 218 19.42 1.00 -13.84
C ASP A 218 18.82 1.10 -15.22
N ASP A 219 19.70 1.19 -16.22
CA ASP A 219 19.40 0.98 -17.62
C ASP A 219 18.99 -0.51 -17.76
N ASP A 220 18.07 -0.95 -16.89
CA ASP A 220 17.22 -2.10 -17.05
C ASP A 220 16.47 -1.76 -18.33
N PRO A 221 16.73 -2.50 -19.41
CA PRO A 221 16.27 -2.14 -20.73
C PRO A 221 14.77 -1.91 -20.63
N VAL A 222 14.35 -0.67 -20.92
CA VAL A 222 12.95 -0.23 -20.94
C VAL A 222 12.10 -1.40 -21.38
N ASP A 223 11.28 -1.95 -20.48
CA ASP A 223 10.48 -3.14 -20.80
C ASP A 223 9.38 -2.76 -21.80
N PHE A 224 9.76 -2.69 -23.07
CA PHE A 224 8.88 -2.46 -24.20
C PHE A 224 7.84 -3.58 -24.36
N SER A 225 7.94 -4.70 -23.63
CA SER A 225 6.92 -5.75 -23.67
C SER A 225 5.57 -5.29 -23.10
N ASN A 226 5.57 -4.24 -22.28
CA ASN A 226 4.36 -3.60 -21.73
C ASN A 226 3.80 -2.50 -22.64
N LEU A 227 4.57 -2.04 -23.63
CA LEU A 227 4.10 -1.12 -24.68
C LEU A 227 3.40 -1.94 -25.76
N ARG A 228 2.12 -2.19 -25.55
CA ARG A 228 1.29 -2.80 -26.60
C ARG A 228 0.83 -1.72 -27.57
N PRO A 229 1.01 -1.91 -28.89
CA PRO A 229 0.48 -0.96 -29.86
C PRO A 229 -1.04 -0.88 -29.74
N ARG A 230 -1.58 0.30 -30.04
CA ARG A 230 -3.02 0.49 -30.23
C ARG A 230 -3.51 -0.40 -31.36
N LEU A 231 -4.78 -0.79 -31.28
CA LEU A 231 -5.41 -1.59 -32.32
C LEU A 231 -5.87 -0.73 -33.50
N ASN A 232 -5.87 0.60 -33.33
CA ASN A 232 -6.36 1.60 -34.29
C ASN A 232 -7.78 1.30 -34.75
N LEU A 233 -8.65 0.94 -33.80
CA LEU A 233 -10.03 0.54 -34.07
C LEU A 233 -10.86 1.73 -34.54
N THR A 234 -11.72 1.47 -35.51
CA THR A 234 -12.73 2.41 -35.97
C THR A 234 -13.80 2.62 -34.91
N ASP A 235 -14.48 3.76 -34.97
CA ASP A 235 -15.57 4.12 -34.06
C ASP A 235 -16.69 3.07 -34.06
N THR A 236 -16.95 2.47 -35.23
CA THR A 236 -17.95 1.41 -35.38
C THR A 236 -17.55 0.14 -34.61
N GLU A 237 -16.27 -0.24 -34.65
CA GLU A 237 -15.77 -1.42 -33.95
C GLU A 237 -15.81 -1.24 -32.42
N ILE A 238 -15.42 -0.05 -31.94
CA ILE A 238 -15.47 0.29 -30.52
C ILE A 238 -16.91 0.23 -30.01
N ARG A 239 -17.84 0.93 -30.68
CA ARG A 239 -19.25 0.97 -30.27
C ARG A 239 -19.88 -0.42 -30.27
N LYS A 240 -19.60 -1.23 -31.29
CA LYS A 240 -20.10 -2.61 -31.38
C LYS A 240 -19.58 -3.47 -30.22
N ALA A 241 -18.29 -3.38 -29.88
CA ALA A 241 -17.72 -4.14 -28.78
C ALA A 241 -18.32 -3.72 -27.41
N LEU A 242 -18.49 -2.41 -27.19
CA LEU A 242 -19.07 -1.88 -25.95
C LEU A 242 -20.54 -2.30 -25.77
N GLN A 243 -21.33 -2.38 -26.85
CA GLN A 243 -22.72 -2.86 -26.80
C GLN A 243 -22.86 -4.31 -26.34
N SER A 244 -21.84 -5.14 -26.59
CA SER A 244 -21.81 -6.54 -26.15
C SER A 244 -21.35 -6.72 -24.70
N VAL A 245 -20.81 -5.69 -24.06
CA VAL A 245 -20.25 -5.79 -22.69
C VAL A 245 -21.13 -4.99 -21.72
N SER A 246 -21.62 -5.65 -20.66
CA SER A 246 -22.36 -4.96 -19.59
C SER A 246 -21.46 -4.01 -18.81
N SER A 247 -22.00 -2.82 -18.50
CA SER A 247 -21.38 -1.75 -17.73
C SER A 247 -21.54 -1.89 -16.21
N ASP A 248 -22.18 -2.96 -15.71
CA ASP A 248 -22.60 -3.07 -14.31
C ASP A 248 -21.53 -3.64 -13.38
N ASP A 249 -20.55 -4.33 -13.94
CA ASP A 249 -19.39 -4.85 -13.21
C ASP A 249 -18.34 -3.74 -13.08
N TYR A 250 -18.07 -3.33 -11.84
CA TYR A 250 -17.15 -2.24 -11.52
C TYR A 250 -15.71 -2.49 -12.02
N ASP A 251 -15.21 -3.72 -11.92
CA ASP A 251 -13.86 -4.07 -12.36
C ASP A 251 -13.76 -4.03 -13.90
N LYS A 252 -14.77 -4.59 -14.59
CA LYS A 252 -14.88 -4.46 -16.05
C LYS A 252 -15.01 -3.00 -16.47
N TRP A 253 -15.83 -2.22 -15.77
CA TRP A 253 -16.07 -0.83 -16.04
C TRP A 253 -14.81 0.03 -15.97
N ILE A 254 -13.96 -0.18 -14.95
CA ILE A 254 -12.65 0.47 -14.83
C ILE A 254 -11.72 0.05 -15.98
N LYS A 255 -11.66 -1.25 -16.29
CA LYS A 255 -10.79 -1.79 -17.34
C LYS A 255 -11.19 -1.34 -18.75
N VAL A 256 -12.49 -1.17 -19.03
CA VAL A 256 -12.97 -0.57 -20.28
C VAL A 256 -12.51 0.89 -20.38
N GLY A 257 -12.59 1.65 -19.29
CA GLY A 257 -12.10 3.03 -19.23
C GLY A 257 -10.59 3.12 -19.53
N MET A 258 -9.78 2.24 -18.93
CA MET A 258 -8.34 2.16 -19.21
C MET A 258 -8.04 1.76 -20.66
N ALA A 259 -8.79 0.81 -21.21
CA ALA A 259 -8.65 0.35 -22.59
C ALA A 259 -8.97 1.44 -23.61
N LEU A 260 -10.04 2.21 -23.39
CA LEU A 260 -10.42 3.35 -24.22
C LEU A 260 -9.41 4.50 -24.11
N TRP A 261 -8.93 4.77 -22.90
CA TRP A 261 -7.88 5.76 -22.68
C TRP A 261 -6.62 5.40 -23.47
N HIS A 262 -6.20 4.14 -23.43
CA HIS A 262 -5.05 3.65 -24.21
C HIS A 262 -5.28 3.77 -25.72
N GLU A 263 -6.44 3.33 -26.21
CA GLU A 263 -6.77 3.31 -27.63
C GLU A 263 -6.88 4.71 -28.25
N ARG A 264 -7.31 5.71 -27.47
CA ARG A 264 -7.49 7.11 -27.91
C ARG A 264 -6.49 8.08 -27.29
N GLU A 265 -5.41 7.58 -26.68
CA GLU A 265 -4.36 8.41 -26.05
C GLU A 265 -4.90 9.43 -25.03
N GLY A 266 -5.95 9.05 -24.30
CA GLY A 266 -6.62 9.93 -23.34
C GLY A 266 -7.44 11.06 -23.97
N GLY A 267 -7.67 11.02 -25.28
CA GLY A 267 -8.49 11.97 -26.03
C GLY A 267 -9.93 12.06 -25.54
N GLU A 268 -10.58 13.19 -25.86
CA GLU A 268 -11.97 13.45 -25.47
C GLU A 268 -12.95 12.49 -26.16
N ASP A 269 -12.64 12.05 -27.38
CA ASP A 269 -13.41 11.04 -28.11
C ASP A 269 -13.44 9.69 -27.39
N GLY A 270 -12.31 9.28 -26.79
CA GLY A 270 -12.24 8.10 -25.91
C GLY A 270 -13.10 8.23 -24.66
N PHE A 271 -13.12 9.43 -24.07
CA PHE A 271 -13.95 9.73 -22.91
C PHE A 271 -15.44 9.67 -23.26
N GLU A 272 -15.84 10.20 -24.41
CA GLU A 272 -17.23 10.18 -24.89
C GLU A 272 -17.76 8.74 -25.01
N TYR A 273 -16.98 7.81 -25.57
CA TYR A 273 -17.39 6.40 -25.62
C TYR A 273 -17.60 5.81 -24.23
N TRP A 274 -16.66 6.07 -23.31
CA TRP A 274 -16.75 5.55 -21.96
C TRP A 274 -17.94 6.17 -21.20
N HIS A 275 -18.21 7.45 -21.42
CA HIS A 275 -19.34 8.16 -20.83
C HIS A 275 -20.67 7.63 -21.34
N GLU A 276 -20.85 7.53 -22.66
CA GLU A 276 -22.07 7.00 -23.27
C GLU A 276 -22.34 5.56 -22.84
N TRP A 277 -21.32 4.72 -22.82
CA TRP A 277 -21.43 3.34 -22.35
C TRP A 277 -21.70 3.24 -20.84
N SER A 278 -21.10 4.12 -20.03
CA SER A 278 -21.37 4.14 -18.58
C SER A 278 -22.82 4.50 -18.27
N ARG A 279 -23.46 5.33 -19.11
CA ARG A 279 -24.84 5.77 -18.92
C ARG A 279 -25.88 4.67 -19.07
N SER A 280 -25.53 3.52 -19.66
CA SER A 280 -26.44 2.38 -19.68
C SER A 280 -26.55 1.64 -18.34
N SER A 281 -25.64 1.90 -17.39
CA SER A 281 -25.70 1.28 -16.07
C SER A 281 -26.68 2.02 -15.13
N PRO A 282 -27.49 1.30 -14.33
CA PRO A 282 -28.27 1.90 -13.25
C PRO A 282 -27.40 2.52 -12.14
N SER A 283 -26.11 2.20 -12.09
CA SER A 283 -25.14 2.73 -11.12
C SER A 283 -24.47 4.03 -11.57
N TYR A 284 -24.84 4.57 -12.74
CA TYR A 284 -24.29 5.83 -13.24
C TYR A 284 -24.72 7.02 -12.37
N THR A 285 -23.74 7.82 -11.92
CA THR A 285 -24.01 9.01 -11.10
C THR A 285 -23.97 10.30 -11.92
N ASP A 286 -22.79 10.66 -12.43
CA ASP A 286 -22.53 11.97 -13.05
C ASP A 286 -21.22 11.97 -13.85
N GLU A 287 -21.16 12.86 -14.85
CA GLU A 287 -20.00 13.00 -15.74
C GLU A 287 -18.72 13.45 -15.02
N ARG A 288 -18.84 14.28 -13.97
CA ARG A 288 -17.69 14.84 -13.25
C ARG A 288 -16.89 13.74 -12.55
N SER A 289 -17.58 12.76 -11.96
CA SER A 289 -16.98 11.57 -11.35
C SER A 289 -16.18 10.74 -12.36
N LEU A 290 -16.69 10.59 -13.59
CA LEU A 290 -15.97 9.92 -14.68
C LEU A 290 -14.74 10.72 -15.12
N ARG A 291 -14.84 12.05 -15.27
CA ARG A 291 -13.71 12.91 -15.67
C ARG A 291 -12.53 12.83 -14.71
N ILE A 292 -12.79 12.71 -13.40
CA ILE A 292 -11.74 12.52 -12.39
C ILE A 292 -11.02 11.19 -12.63
N ARG A 293 -11.76 10.12 -12.88
CA ARG A 293 -11.21 8.78 -13.15
C ARG A 293 -10.46 8.70 -14.48
N TRP A 294 -10.99 9.33 -15.53
CA TRP A 294 -10.37 9.40 -16.86
C TRP A 294 -8.94 9.97 -16.82
N ARG A 295 -8.73 11.04 -16.03
CA ARG A 295 -7.40 11.63 -15.82
C ARG A 295 -6.43 10.67 -15.11
N GLY A 296 -6.96 9.78 -14.28
CA GLY A 296 -6.20 8.78 -13.52
C GLY A 296 -5.85 7.51 -14.32
N PHE A 297 -6.41 7.32 -15.51
CA PHE A 297 -6.12 6.15 -16.36
C PHE A 297 -4.81 6.25 -17.15
N ARG A 298 -4.09 7.37 -17.01
CA ARG A 298 -2.75 7.51 -17.56
C ARG A 298 -1.85 6.36 -17.05
N PRO A 299 -1.27 5.54 -17.95
CA PRO A 299 -0.37 4.48 -17.55
C PRO A 299 0.83 5.05 -16.80
N GLY A 300 1.15 4.44 -15.66
CA GLY A 300 2.45 4.64 -15.04
C GLY A 300 3.54 3.98 -15.90
N ILE A 301 4.78 4.46 -15.77
CA ILE A 301 5.95 3.98 -16.52
C ILE A 301 6.18 2.45 -16.33
N ARG A 302 5.69 1.88 -15.23
CA ARG A 302 5.93 0.49 -14.82
C ARG A 302 4.64 -0.36 -14.73
N GLY A 303 3.51 0.11 -15.29
CA GLY A 303 2.20 -0.55 -15.16
C GLY A 303 1.77 -1.35 -16.41
N ARG A 304 1.21 -2.55 -16.21
CA ARG A 304 0.61 -3.33 -17.31
C ARG A 304 -0.53 -2.55 -17.96
N VAL A 305 -0.40 -2.25 -19.25
CA VAL A 305 -1.41 -1.53 -20.01
C VAL A 305 -2.60 -2.45 -20.33
N ILE A 306 -3.80 -2.02 -19.95
CA ILE A 306 -5.04 -2.65 -20.42
C ILE A 306 -5.35 -2.10 -21.80
N THR A 307 -5.44 -2.99 -22.80
CA THR A 307 -5.71 -2.61 -24.20
C THR A 307 -7.15 -2.95 -24.58
N PHE A 308 -7.64 -2.36 -25.68
CA PHE A 308 -8.96 -2.66 -26.20
C PHE A 308 -9.14 -4.14 -26.62
N ALA A 309 -8.05 -4.91 -26.76
CA ALA A 309 -8.11 -6.36 -26.94
C ALA A 309 -8.87 -7.07 -25.81
N THR A 310 -8.77 -6.58 -24.58
CA THR A 310 -9.51 -7.12 -23.42
C THR A 310 -11.03 -6.94 -23.60
N VAL A 311 -11.45 -5.79 -24.11
CA VAL A 311 -12.87 -5.49 -24.38
C VAL A 311 -13.39 -6.36 -25.51
N LEU A 312 -12.60 -6.54 -26.58
CA LEU A 312 -12.95 -7.43 -27.69
C LEU A 312 -13.06 -8.90 -27.27
N HIS A 313 -12.23 -9.33 -26.31
CA HIS A 313 -12.34 -10.68 -25.75
C HIS A 313 -13.66 -10.86 -25.01
N TRP A 314 -14.02 -9.94 -24.12
CA TRP A 314 -15.32 -10.00 -23.43
C TRP A 314 -16.51 -9.91 -24.39
N ALA A 315 -16.42 -9.07 -25.42
CA ALA A 315 -17.47 -8.96 -26.43
C ALA A 315 -17.65 -10.25 -27.27
N ARG A 316 -16.66 -11.15 -27.31
CA ARG A 316 -16.77 -12.47 -27.95
C ARG A 316 -17.35 -13.54 -27.03
N GLU A 317 -17.27 -13.33 -25.72
CA GLU A 317 -17.75 -14.26 -24.68
C GLU A 317 -19.17 -13.96 -24.21
N ALA A 318 -19.69 -12.77 -24.50
CA ALA A 318 -21.05 -12.31 -24.19
C ALA A 318 -22.05 -12.70 -25.28
#